data_AF-A0A812X2Z6-F1
#
_entry.id   AF-A0A812X2Z6-F1
#
_cell.length_a   1.000
_cell.length_b   1.000
_cell.length_c   1.000
_cell.angle_alpha   90.00
_cell.angle_beta   90.00
_cell.angle_gamma   90.00
#
_symmetry.space_group_name_H-M   'P 1'
#
loop_
_entity.id
_entity.type
_entity.pdbx_description
1 polymer ?
#
loop_
_entity_poly.entity_id
_entity_poly.type
_entity_poly.pdbx_seq_one_letter_code
_entity_poly.pdbx_strand_id
1 'polypeptide(L)'
;MKHGMHGMDPIGGSGGVPVHHIHAIQPEAMPLKLPQGEKLPLTRGQDWRWVAGSLAACVVVALILYELSLRFPRQPQLQAEPKSRPPEGVDFLEQLQQAKEEVETDFSLLDVEREFQKKYTDKARPLLCSACKIAAERIGLELDARNATEQPDPSTMLNATKEAVLAACQALPSPLVVVEGEGKASFEEVHDSDHRHLTGVELRRAEVAQRSVDRLCRVLLAEAKLDMLQLMMQHKVPHTRFHGQVLSDNWERWLCARRSRLCKYSEVIDDDEDEEGEL
;
A
#
# COMPACT_ATOMS: atom_id res chain seq x y z
N MET A 1 -67.18 36.70 -7.21
CA MET A 1 -66.71 35.32 -6.91
C MET A 1 -66.04 35.42 -5.53
N LYS A 2 -66.72 35.31 -4.38
CA LYS A 2 -67.38 34.19 -3.68
C LYS A 2 -66.47 32.96 -3.44
N HIS A 3 -66.43 32.59 -2.15
CA HIS A 3 -65.75 31.49 -1.45
C HIS A 3 -64.26 31.70 -1.14
N GLY A 4 -63.75 31.49 0.08
CA GLY A 4 -64.38 31.00 1.31
C GLY A 4 -63.29 30.57 2.30
N MET A 5 -63.48 30.91 3.58
CA MET A 5 -62.67 30.53 4.74
C MET A 5 -62.65 29.01 4.97
N HIS A 6 -61.58 28.53 5.64
CA HIS A 6 -61.48 27.50 6.72
C HIS A 6 -59.98 27.13 6.80
N GLY A 7 -59.26 27.12 7.93
CA GLY A 7 -59.63 26.83 9.31
C GLY A 7 -58.99 25.49 9.71
N MET A 8 -58.28 25.48 10.86
CA MET A 8 -57.89 24.34 11.71
C MET A 8 -56.47 23.73 11.56
N ASP A 9 -55.57 24.14 12.47
CA ASP A 9 -54.77 23.21 13.31
C ASP A 9 -55.67 22.72 14.49
N PRO A 10 -55.28 21.84 15.44
CA PRO A 10 -54.11 20.93 15.59
C PRO A 10 -54.49 19.49 16.05
N ILE A 11 -53.67 18.46 15.81
CA ILE A 11 -53.63 17.19 16.57
C ILE A 11 -52.18 16.65 16.42
N GLY A 12 -51.34 16.42 17.44
CA GLY A 12 -51.60 15.72 18.69
C GLY A 12 -51.09 14.28 18.58
N GLY A 13 -49.78 14.06 18.77
CA GLY A 13 -49.16 12.75 18.61
C GLY A 13 -47.99 12.54 19.57
N SER A 14 -48.31 12.37 20.86
CA SER A 14 -47.42 11.81 21.88
C SER A 14 -47.01 10.38 21.50
N GLY A 15 -45.75 10.19 21.12
CA GLY A 15 -45.11 8.89 21.01
C GLY A 15 -43.97 8.81 22.03
N GLY A 16 -44.28 8.39 23.24
CA GLY A 16 -43.27 8.09 24.27
C GLY A 16 -42.43 6.90 23.84
N VAL A 17 -41.11 7.10 23.72
CA VAL A 17 -40.13 6.03 23.55
C VAL A 17 -39.63 5.63 24.94
N PRO A 18 -39.63 4.33 25.30
CA PRO A 18 -39.20 3.88 26.61
C PRO A 18 -37.70 4.12 26.81
N VAL A 19 -37.38 4.83 27.89
CA VAL A 19 -36.04 4.93 28.47
C VAL A 19 -35.65 3.56 28.99
N HIS A 20 -34.89 2.79 28.20
CA HIS A 20 -34.18 1.64 28.72
C HIS A 20 -33.01 2.13 29.58
N HIS A 21 -33.14 1.91 30.89
CA HIS A 21 -32.03 1.98 31.83
C HIS A 21 -30.89 1.07 31.36
N ILE A 22 -29.85 1.67 30.79
CA ILE A 22 -28.57 0.99 30.58
C ILE A 22 -27.85 1.03 31.92
N HIS A 23 -27.74 -0.14 32.54
CA HIS A 23 -26.92 -0.36 33.71
C HIS A 23 -25.49 0.13 33.45
N ALA A 24 -25.00 0.98 34.36
CA ALA A 24 -23.61 1.37 34.46
C ALA A 24 -22.75 0.11 34.62
N ILE A 25 -21.96 -0.21 33.59
CA ILE A 25 -20.88 -1.18 33.68
C ILE A 25 -19.72 -0.45 34.34
N GLN A 26 -19.44 -0.81 35.59
CA GLN A 26 -18.23 -0.41 36.32
C GLN A 26 -17.00 -0.88 35.53
N PRO A 27 -15.96 -0.05 35.35
CA PRO A 27 -14.67 -0.55 34.91
C PRO A 27 -13.99 -1.27 36.08
N GLU A 28 -14.05 -2.61 36.09
CA GLU A 28 -13.14 -3.40 36.92
C GLU A 28 -11.71 -3.18 36.42
N ALA A 29 -10.90 -2.58 37.30
CA ALA A 29 -9.48 -2.41 37.11
C ALA A 29 -8.80 -3.79 36.98
N MET A 30 -8.25 -4.08 35.80
CA MET A 30 -7.34 -5.21 35.63
C MET A 30 -6.00 -4.89 36.30
N PRO A 31 -5.51 -5.70 37.25
CA PRO A 31 -4.17 -5.55 37.76
C PRO A 31 -3.15 -6.01 36.70
N LEU A 32 -2.30 -5.09 36.28
CA LEU A 32 -1.04 -5.36 35.58
C LEU A 32 -0.17 -6.30 36.44
N LYS A 33 -0.22 -7.61 36.15
CA LYS A 33 0.82 -8.55 36.58
C LYS A 33 2.02 -8.35 35.65
N LEU A 34 3.07 -7.70 36.17
CA LEU A 34 4.40 -7.79 35.58
C LEU A 34 4.87 -9.26 35.60
N PRO A 35 5.52 -9.76 34.54
CA PRO A 35 6.15 -11.06 34.56
C PRO A 35 7.27 -11.06 35.59
N GLN A 36 7.10 -11.86 36.65
CA GLN A 36 8.15 -12.18 37.59
C GLN A 36 9.27 -12.91 36.85
N GLY A 37 10.50 -12.42 37.00
CA GLY A 37 11.69 -13.03 36.44
C GLY A 37 11.81 -14.50 36.83
N GLU A 38 11.79 -15.37 35.83
CA GLU A 38 12.14 -16.77 35.98
C GLU A 38 13.61 -16.86 36.39
N LYS A 39 13.83 -17.20 37.66
CA LYS A 39 15.13 -17.66 38.15
C LYS A 39 15.34 -19.06 37.57
N LEU A 40 16.25 -19.17 36.61
CA LEU A 40 16.83 -20.44 36.18
C LEU A 40 17.40 -21.18 37.41
N PRO A 41 16.93 -22.40 37.71
CA PRO A 41 17.58 -23.21 38.74
C PRO A 41 18.93 -23.69 38.21
N LEU A 42 20.02 -23.22 38.81
CA LEU A 42 21.32 -23.89 38.74
C LEU A 42 21.18 -25.29 39.36
N THR A 43 20.90 -26.30 38.54
CA THR A 43 21.00 -27.70 38.95
C THR A 43 22.47 -28.10 38.97
N ARG A 44 23.02 -28.05 40.18
CA ARG A 44 24.34 -28.58 40.57
C ARG A 44 24.29 -30.11 40.46
N GLY A 45 24.84 -30.63 39.37
CA GLY A 45 24.92 -32.06 39.08
C GLY A 45 25.34 -32.30 37.63
N GLN A 46 26.36 -31.58 37.15
CA GLN A 46 26.81 -31.62 35.77
C GLN A 46 27.77 -32.80 35.59
N ASP A 47 27.25 -33.88 34.98
CA ASP A 47 27.98 -35.11 34.69
C ASP A 47 29.21 -34.81 33.82
N TRP A 48 30.40 -34.94 34.42
CA TRP A 48 31.71 -34.80 33.75
C TRP A 48 31.86 -35.66 32.49
N ARG A 49 31.04 -36.71 32.36
CA ARG A 49 31.00 -37.60 31.18
C ARG A 49 30.45 -36.91 29.94
N TRP A 50 29.52 -35.96 30.08
CA TRP A 50 28.97 -35.18 28.96
C TRP A 50 29.95 -34.11 28.46
N VAL A 51 30.65 -33.45 29.39
CA VAL A 51 31.69 -32.46 29.06
C VAL A 51 32.90 -33.14 28.39
N ALA A 52 33.32 -34.30 28.89
CA ALA A 52 34.40 -35.08 28.27
C ALA A 52 34.01 -35.61 26.89
N GLY A 53 32.77 -36.07 26.70
CA GLY A 53 32.26 -36.50 25.39
C GLY A 53 32.19 -35.36 24.37
N SER A 54 31.77 -34.17 24.79
CA SER A 54 31.68 -33.00 23.93
C SER A 54 33.06 -32.49 23.50
N LEU A 55 34.04 -32.48 24.41
CA LEU A 55 35.43 -32.12 24.08
C LEU A 55 36.07 -33.11 23.11
N ALA A 56 35.83 -34.42 23.29
CA ALA A 56 36.34 -35.44 22.38
C ALA A 56 35.75 -35.27 20.96
N ALA A 57 34.46 -34.97 20.84
CA ALA A 57 33.82 -34.70 19.55
C ALA A 57 34.41 -33.45 18.86
N CYS A 58 34.66 -32.37 19.61
CA CYS A 58 35.29 -31.16 19.06
C CYS A 58 36.71 -31.43 18.54
N VAL A 59 37.51 -32.24 19.25
CA VAL A 59 38.86 -32.61 18.80
C VAL A 59 38.80 -33.44 17.52
N VAL A 60 37.87 -34.39 17.40
CA VAL A 60 37.70 -35.18 16.17
C VAL A 60 37.28 -34.30 14.99
N VAL A 61 36.34 -33.37 15.18
CA VAL A 61 35.95 -32.42 14.12
C VAL A 61 37.12 -31.52 13.71
N ALA A 62 37.90 -31.01 14.68
CA ALA A 62 39.07 -30.19 14.38
C ALA A 62 40.13 -30.97 13.58
N LEU A 63 40.37 -32.24 13.91
CA LEU A 63 41.28 -33.11 13.15
C LEU A 63 40.77 -33.40 11.74
N ILE A 64 39.46 -33.62 11.57
CA ILE A 64 38.85 -33.78 10.24
C ILE A 64 39.01 -32.51 9.40
N LEU A 65 38.74 -31.34 9.98
CA LEU A 65 38.92 -30.05 9.30
C LEU A 65 40.39 -29.79 8.96
N TYR A 66 41.31 -30.18 9.84
CA TYR A 66 42.75 -30.07 9.61
C TYR A 66 43.19 -30.97 8.44
N GLU A 67 42.79 -32.24 8.42
CA GLU A 67 43.05 -33.16 7.31
C GLU A 67 42.41 -32.68 5.98
N LEU A 68 41.21 -32.10 6.03
CA LEU A 68 40.58 -31.46 4.87
C LEU A 68 41.38 -30.25 4.38
N SER A 69 41.92 -29.44 5.29
CA SER A 69 42.76 -28.28 4.92
C SER A 69 44.10 -28.68 4.30
N LEU A 70 44.64 -29.85 4.67
CA LEU A 70 45.84 -30.41 4.06
C LEU A 70 45.56 -31.07 2.70
N ARG A 71 44.37 -31.66 2.50
CA ARG A 71 43.97 -32.27 1.21
C ARG A 71 43.54 -31.25 0.16
N PHE A 72 43.05 -30.07 0.57
CA PHE A 72 42.72 -28.97 -0.31
C PHE A 72 43.59 -27.75 0.02
N PRO A 73 44.88 -27.75 -0.37
CA PRO A 73 45.67 -26.52 -0.29
C PRO A 73 44.94 -25.46 -1.11
N ARG A 74 44.57 -24.34 -0.45
CA ARG A 74 44.03 -23.16 -1.13
C ARG A 74 44.86 -22.91 -2.38
N GLN A 75 44.23 -22.99 -3.55
CA GLN A 75 44.85 -22.50 -4.77
C GLN A 75 45.32 -21.07 -4.49
N PRO A 76 46.57 -20.72 -4.85
CA PRO A 76 46.98 -19.33 -4.85
C PRO A 76 46.02 -18.62 -5.80
N GLN A 77 45.28 -17.64 -5.26
CA GLN A 77 44.49 -16.68 -6.03
C GLN A 77 45.38 -16.17 -7.17
N LEU A 78 45.11 -16.68 -8.36
CA LEU A 78 45.69 -16.17 -9.58
C LEU A 78 45.28 -14.70 -9.66
N GLN A 79 46.28 -13.87 -9.95
CA GLN A 79 46.24 -12.42 -9.96
C GLN A 79 44.92 -11.87 -10.50
N ALA A 80 44.32 -10.96 -9.73
CA ALA A 80 43.22 -10.14 -10.18
C ALA A 80 43.64 -9.34 -11.43
N GLU A 81 43.23 -9.82 -12.59
CA GLU A 81 42.92 -8.94 -13.72
C GLU A 81 41.91 -7.88 -13.24
N PRO A 82 41.99 -6.64 -13.75
CA PRO A 82 41.05 -5.61 -13.35
C PRO A 82 39.64 -6.11 -13.66
N LYS A 83 38.81 -6.23 -12.63
CA LYS A 83 37.37 -6.51 -12.73
C LYS A 83 36.81 -5.69 -13.89
N SER A 84 36.60 -6.32 -15.03
CA SER A 84 35.63 -5.85 -16.00
C SER A 84 34.33 -5.68 -15.21
N ARG A 85 33.70 -4.52 -15.34
CA ARG A 85 32.36 -4.31 -14.79
C ARG A 85 31.51 -5.53 -15.15
N PRO A 86 30.74 -6.11 -14.21
CA PRO A 86 29.74 -7.08 -14.61
C PRO A 86 28.91 -6.43 -15.74
N PRO A 87 28.54 -7.19 -16.78
CA PRO A 87 27.73 -6.64 -17.86
C PRO A 87 26.48 -6.02 -17.23
N GLU A 88 26.16 -4.76 -17.58
CA GLU A 88 25.12 -3.93 -16.95
C GLU A 88 23.75 -4.65 -16.82
N GLY A 89 23.50 -5.70 -17.61
CA GLY A 89 22.31 -6.54 -17.53
C GLY A 89 22.24 -7.55 -16.37
N VAL A 90 23.35 -7.91 -15.71
CA VAL A 90 23.31 -8.83 -14.55
C VAL A 90 22.80 -8.11 -13.30
N ASP A 91 23.19 -6.84 -13.13
CA ASP A 91 22.75 -5.99 -12.02
C ASP A 91 21.25 -5.66 -12.13
N PHE A 92 20.75 -5.38 -13.35
CA PHE A 92 19.33 -5.13 -13.57
C PHE A 92 18.44 -6.36 -13.29
N LEU A 93 18.86 -7.56 -13.71
CA LEU A 93 18.09 -8.78 -13.45
C LEU A 93 18.00 -9.10 -11.96
N GLU A 94 19.09 -8.88 -11.22
CA GLU A 94 19.13 -9.03 -9.77
C GLU A 94 18.22 -8.00 -9.08
N GLN A 95 18.28 -6.73 -9.50
CA GLN A 95 17.40 -5.66 -9.00
C GLN A 95 15.92 -5.91 -9.32
N LEU A 96 15.60 -6.45 -10.50
CA LEU A 96 14.24 -6.80 -10.90
C LEU A 96 13.71 -7.99 -10.10
N GLN A 97 14.55 -9.01 -9.87
CA GLN A 97 14.20 -10.15 -9.05
C GLN A 97 13.98 -9.74 -7.59
N GLN A 98 14.88 -8.93 -7.05
CA GLN A 98 14.72 -8.35 -5.72
C GLN A 98 13.44 -7.50 -5.63
N ALA A 99 13.17 -6.65 -6.62
CA ALA A 99 11.94 -5.87 -6.67
C ALA A 99 10.68 -6.76 -6.67
N LYS A 100 10.73 -7.92 -7.31
CA LYS A 100 9.64 -8.89 -7.33
C LYS A 100 9.45 -9.58 -5.98
N GLU A 101 10.53 -9.82 -5.25
CA GLU A 101 10.50 -10.43 -3.91
C GLU A 101 10.10 -9.40 -2.82
N GLU A 102 10.43 -8.11 -3.01
CA GLU A 102 10.06 -6.97 -2.17
C GLU A 102 8.57 -6.54 -2.29
N VAL A 103 7.65 -7.42 -2.69
CA VAL A 103 6.20 -7.11 -2.58
C VAL A 103 5.80 -7.31 -1.12
N GLU A 104 6.27 -6.42 -0.25
CA GLU A 104 5.98 -6.42 1.18
C GLU A 104 4.75 -5.56 1.46
N THR A 105 3.57 -6.14 1.28
CA THR A 105 2.37 -5.65 1.97
C THR A 105 1.85 -6.73 2.90
N ASP A 106 1.56 -6.37 4.15
CA ASP A 106 1.02 -7.30 5.15
C ASP A 106 -0.43 -7.77 4.84
N PHE A 107 -0.98 -7.34 3.71
CA PHE A 107 -2.37 -7.51 3.33
C PHE A 107 -2.50 -7.45 1.79
N SER A 108 -3.56 -8.07 1.28
CA SER A 108 -3.90 -8.14 -0.15
C SER A 108 -5.01 -7.16 -0.54
N LEU A 109 -5.23 -6.96 -1.84
CA LEU A 109 -6.34 -6.16 -2.34
C LEU A 109 -7.70 -6.68 -1.85
N LEU A 110 -7.87 -8.01 -1.81
CA LEU A 110 -9.09 -8.66 -1.29
C LEU A 110 -9.33 -8.37 0.20
N ASP A 111 -8.27 -8.21 0.99
CA ASP A 111 -8.40 -7.82 2.40
C ASP A 111 -8.93 -6.40 2.52
N VAL A 112 -8.38 -5.49 1.70
CA VAL A 112 -8.80 -4.08 1.66
C VAL A 112 -10.24 -3.96 1.18
N GLU A 113 -10.63 -4.66 0.12
CA GLU A 113 -12.02 -4.67 -0.38
C GLU A 113 -13.00 -5.14 0.70
N ARG A 114 -12.66 -6.20 1.44
CA ARG A 114 -13.48 -6.68 2.57
C ARG A 114 -13.56 -5.65 3.71
N GLU A 115 -12.47 -4.96 4.01
CA GLU A 115 -12.49 -3.87 4.99
C GLU A 115 -13.38 -2.72 4.56
N PHE A 116 -13.32 -2.31 3.28
CA PHE A 116 -14.19 -1.29 2.72
C PHE A 116 -15.65 -1.72 2.79
N GLN A 117 -15.97 -2.97 2.43
CA GLN A 117 -17.31 -3.52 2.53
C GLN A 117 -17.84 -3.50 3.98
N LYS A 118 -16.97 -3.79 4.95
CA LYS A 118 -17.31 -3.76 6.38
C LYS A 118 -17.48 -2.33 6.92
N LYS A 119 -16.66 -1.37 6.48
CA LYS A 119 -16.64 0.01 6.98
C LYS A 119 -17.71 0.89 6.33
N TYR A 120 -17.91 0.74 5.02
CA TYR A 120 -18.70 1.66 4.20
C TYR A 120 -19.93 1.01 3.53
N THR A 121 -20.16 -0.29 3.76
CA THR A 121 -21.38 -0.99 3.33
C THR A 121 -21.67 -0.85 1.83
N ASP A 122 -22.81 -0.28 1.48
CA ASP A 122 -23.29 0.02 0.14
C ASP A 122 -22.40 1.03 -0.62
N LYS A 123 -21.63 1.86 0.10
CA LYS A 123 -20.71 2.86 -0.47
C LYS A 123 -19.31 2.31 -0.72
N ALA A 124 -19.04 1.05 -0.39
CA ALA A 124 -17.72 0.46 -0.50
C ALA A 124 -17.14 0.52 -1.92
N ARG A 125 -17.93 0.14 -2.93
CA ARG A 125 -17.50 0.15 -4.33
C ARG A 125 -17.13 1.56 -4.86
N PRO A 126 -18.02 2.57 -4.78
CA PRO A 126 -17.68 3.91 -5.26
C PRO A 126 -16.48 4.50 -4.49
N LEU A 127 -16.35 4.22 -3.19
CA LEU A 127 -15.20 4.66 -2.40
C LEU A 127 -13.90 3.94 -2.74
N LEU A 128 -13.94 2.65 -3.09
CA LEU A 128 -12.76 1.93 -3.62
C LEU A 128 -12.29 2.56 -4.93
N CYS A 129 -13.22 2.87 -5.83
CA CYS A 129 -12.89 3.57 -7.07
C CYS A 129 -12.29 4.95 -6.78
N SER A 130 -12.95 5.78 -5.97
CA SER A 130 -12.45 7.11 -5.59
C SER A 130 -11.06 7.08 -4.94
N ALA A 131 -10.83 6.14 -4.02
CA ALA A 131 -9.51 5.97 -3.40
C ALA A 131 -8.43 5.52 -4.40
N CYS A 132 -8.79 4.68 -5.37
CA CYS A 132 -7.90 4.30 -6.45
C CYS A 132 -7.51 5.51 -7.32
N LYS A 133 -8.47 6.38 -7.64
CA LYS A 133 -8.20 7.60 -8.43
C LYS A 133 -7.20 8.50 -7.74
N ILE A 134 -7.35 8.71 -6.43
CA ILE A 134 -6.37 9.48 -5.63
C ILE A 134 -4.97 8.85 -5.74
N ALA A 135 -4.87 7.52 -5.62
CA ALA A 135 -3.58 6.83 -5.77
C ALA A 135 -3.00 6.96 -7.19
N ALA A 136 -3.86 6.92 -8.22
CA ALA A 136 -3.48 7.03 -9.62
C ALA A 136 -2.99 8.45 -9.99
N GLU A 137 -3.68 9.47 -9.52
CA GLU A 137 -3.26 10.86 -9.64
C GLU A 137 -1.90 11.07 -8.97
N ARG A 138 -1.75 10.59 -7.71
CA ARG A 138 -0.50 10.72 -6.98
C ARG A 138 0.67 10.00 -7.64
N ILE A 139 0.49 8.80 -8.16
CA ILE A 139 1.58 8.10 -8.84
C ILE A 139 1.96 8.80 -10.14
N GLY A 140 1.01 9.33 -10.90
CA GLY A 140 1.30 10.14 -12.08
C GLY A 140 2.19 11.34 -11.77
N LEU A 141 1.77 12.15 -10.78
CA LEU A 141 2.54 13.32 -10.34
C LEU A 141 3.95 12.97 -9.85
N GLU A 142 4.12 11.87 -9.12
CA GLU A 142 5.43 11.45 -8.61
C GLU A 142 6.34 10.85 -9.69
N LEU A 143 5.78 10.14 -10.67
CA LEU A 143 6.52 9.65 -11.83
C LEU A 143 7.02 10.80 -12.69
N ASP A 144 6.16 11.81 -12.93
CA ASP A 144 6.51 13.01 -13.68
C ASP A 144 7.56 13.84 -12.94
N ALA A 145 7.39 14.07 -11.64
CA ALA A 145 8.34 14.83 -10.81
C ALA A 145 9.75 14.19 -10.77
N ARG A 146 9.86 12.88 -11.02
CA ARG A 146 11.12 12.13 -11.06
C ARG A 146 11.65 11.89 -12.47
N ASN A 147 10.95 12.39 -13.48
CA ASN A 147 11.21 12.11 -14.89
C ASN A 147 11.35 10.60 -15.14
N ALA A 148 10.56 9.76 -14.46
CA ALA A 148 10.70 8.31 -14.48
C ALA A 148 10.59 7.76 -15.92
N THR A 149 9.62 8.28 -16.68
CA THR A 149 9.39 7.94 -18.09
C THR A 149 10.54 8.40 -19.01
N GLU A 150 11.35 9.39 -18.62
CA GLU A 150 12.44 9.90 -19.47
C GLU A 150 13.78 9.21 -19.21
N GLN A 151 13.93 8.47 -18.09
CA GLN A 151 15.20 7.86 -17.67
C GLN A 151 15.84 6.94 -18.74
N PRO A 152 17.11 7.15 -19.13
CA PRO A 152 17.70 6.49 -20.29
C PRO A 152 17.94 4.99 -20.11
N ASP A 153 18.16 4.52 -18.87
CA ASP A 153 18.44 3.12 -18.56
C ASP A 153 17.32 2.46 -17.71
N PRO A 154 17.07 1.15 -17.89
CA PRO A 154 16.01 0.45 -17.14
C PRO A 154 16.21 0.40 -15.62
N SER A 155 17.46 0.44 -15.14
CA SER A 155 17.77 0.36 -13.72
C SER A 155 17.44 1.67 -12.99
N THR A 156 17.80 2.82 -13.58
CA THR A 156 17.39 4.13 -13.04
C THR A 156 15.88 4.32 -13.14
N MET A 157 15.25 3.85 -14.22
CA MET A 157 13.78 3.84 -14.34
C MET A 157 13.13 3.01 -13.23
N LEU A 158 13.64 1.81 -12.95
CA LEU A 158 13.15 0.96 -11.84
C LEU A 158 13.28 1.69 -10.50
N ASN A 159 14.42 2.32 -10.22
CA ASN A 159 14.63 3.04 -8.96
C ASN A 159 13.72 4.27 -8.84
N ALA A 160 13.59 5.07 -9.91
CA ALA A 160 12.66 6.19 -9.96
C ALA A 160 11.21 5.73 -9.75
N THR A 161 10.82 4.59 -10.33
CA THR A 161 9.49 3.99 -10.15
C THR A 161 9.28 3.55 -8.70
N LYS A 162 10.26 2.87 -8.09
CA LYS A 162 10.18 2.44 -6.68
C LYS A 162 10.00 3.65 -5.76
N GLU A 163 10.78 4.70 -5.96
CA GLU A 163 10.69 5.92 -5.16
C GLU A 163 9.35 6.65 -5.38
N ALA A 164 8.87 6.73 -6.62
CA ALA A 164 7.57 7.32 -6.94
C ALA A 164 6.43 6.58 -6.25
N VAL A 165 6.44 5.24 -6.26
CA VAL A 165 5.45 4.42 -5.55
C VAL A 165 5.44 4.70 -4.04
N LEU A 166 6.62 4.78 -3.42
CA LEU A 166 6.72 5.08 -1.99
C LEU A 166 6.23 6.50 -1.67
N ALA A 167 6.63 7.49 -2.48
CA ALA A 167 6.25 8.88 -2.29
C ALA A 167 4.75 9.11 -2.50
N ALA A 168 4.15 8.49 -3.52
CA ALA A 168 2.74 8.67 -3.87
C ALA A 168 1.81 8.33 -2.70
N CYS A 169 2.07 7.25 -1.98
CA CYS A 169 1.25 6.87 -0.82
C CYS A 169 1.58 7.67 0.45
N GLN A 170 2.80 8.19 0.58
CA GLN A 170 3.18 9.05 1.72
C GLN A 170 2.61 10.46 1.61
N ALA A 171 2.49 10.97 0.39
CA ALA A 171 2.01 12.30 0.09
C ALA A 171 0.50 12.34 -0.19
N LEU A 172 -0.30 11.38 0.29
CA LEU A 172 -1.75 11.43 0.07
C LEU A 172 -2.36 12.73 0.65
N PRO A 173 -3.37 13.31 -0.03
CA PRO A 173 -4.10 14.47 0.50
C PRO A 173 -4.63 14.14 1.90
N SER A 174 -4.63 15.13 2.80
CA SER A 174 -5.02 14.92 4.19
C SER A 174 -5.65 16.18 4.78
N PRO A 175 -6.81 16.06 5.43
CA PRO A 175 -7.57 14.87 5.72
C PRO A 175 -8.56 14.62 4.60
N LEU A 176 -8.94 13.36 4.49
CA LEU A 176 -9.96 12.92 3.56
C LEU A 176 -11.29 12.76 4.27
N VAL A 177 -12.35 13.30 3.70
CA VAL A 177 -13.72 13.08 4.16
C VAL A 177 -14.50 12.31 3.11
N VAL A 178 -15.50 11.56 3.56
CA VAL A 178 -16.45 10.90 2.66
C VAL A 178 -17.55 11.90 2.34
N VAL A 179 -17.68 12.24 1.07
CA VAL A 179 -18.77 13.08 0.54
C VAL A 179 -19.77 12.18 -0.16
N GLU A 180 -21.05 12.41 0.12
CA GLU A 180 -22.14 11.58 -0.39
C GLU A 180 -22.90 12.34 -1.48
N GLY A 181 -22.71 11.91 -2.74
CA GLY A 181 -23.59 12.26 -3.85
C GLY A 181 -24.55 11.10 -4.18
N GLU A 182 -25.60 11.36 -4.97
CA GLU A 182 -26.51 10.32 -5.47
C GLU A 182 -25.74 9.22 -6.21
N GLY A 183 -25.51 8.07 -5.55
CA GLY A 183 -24.76 6.94 -6.09
C GLY A 183 -23.25 7.18 -6.30
N LYS A 184 -22.70 8.28 -5.80
CA LYS A 184 -21.31 8.73 -6.06
C LYS A 184 -20.57 9.08 -4.77
N ALA A 185 -20.50 8.16 -3.82
CA ALA A 185 -19.70 8.40 -2.62
C ALA A 185 -18.21 8.51 -3.00
N SER A 186 -17.58 9.63 -2.65
CA SER A 186 -16.18 9.95 -2.97
C SER A 186 -15.41 10.30 -1.69
N PHE A 187 -14.10 10.09 -1.73
CA PHE A 187 -13.17 10.75 -0.82
C PHE A 187 -12.80 12.11 -1.42
N GLU A 188 -12.90 13.15 -0.60
CA GLU A 188 -12.52 14.51 -0.98
C GLU A 188 -11.57 15.09 0.06
N GLU A 189 -10.59 15.85 -0.43
CA GLU A 189 -9.69 16.61 0.43
C GLU A 189 -10.46 17.76 1.08
N VAL A 190 -10.29 17.91 2.39
CA VAL A 190 -10.78 19.09 3.08
C VAL A 190 -9.76 20.21 2.89
N HIS A 191 -10.17 21.32 2.31
CA HIS A 191 -9.29 22.49 2.17
C HIS A 191 -9.05 23.18 3.52
N ASP A 192 -7.92 23.88 3.65
CA ASP A 192 -7.41 24.48 4.90
C ASP A 192 -8.42 25.37 5.67
N SER A 193 -9.39 25.98 4.98
CA SER A 193 -10.46 26.76 5.60
C SER A 193 -11.42 25.88 6.41
N ASP A 194 -11.75 24.69 5.90
CA ASP A 194 -12.77 23.79 6.45
C ASP A 194 -12.17 22.79 7.45
N HIS A 195 -10.87 22.53 7.30
CA HIS A 195 -10.06 21.71 8.19
C HIS A 195 -10.13 22.11 9.66
N ARG A 196 -10.05 23.42 9.92
CA ARG A 196 -10.11 23.98 11.28
C ARG A 196 -11.47 23.77 11.95
N HIS A 197 -12.47 23.36 11.19
CA HIS A 197 -13.83 23.11 11.66
C HIS A 197 -14.12 21.64 11.94
N LEU A 198 -13.25 20.71 11.50
CA LEU A 198 -13.40 19.29 11.83
C LEU A 198 -13.17 19.08 13.33
N THR A 199 -14.20 18.61 14.05
CA THR A 199 -14.08 18.36 15.49
C THR A 199 -14.59 16.98 15.89
N GLY A 200 -13.96 16.41 16.92
CA GLY A 200 -14.42 15.19 17.60
C GLY A 200 -14.59 13.99 16.68
N VAL A 201 -15.84 13.71 16.30
CA VAL A 201 -16.22 12.53 15.50
C VAL A 201 -15.79 12.67 14.03
N GLU A 202 -15.86 13.87 13.47
CA GLU A 202 -15.53 14.12 12.06
C GLU A 202 -14.05 13.91 11.80
N LEU A 203 -13.20 14.45 12.67
CA LEU A 203 -11.75 14.24 12.61
C LEU A 203 -11.40 12.74 12.66
N ARG A 204 -12.04 11.98 13.56
CA ARG A 204 -11.83 10.51 13.64
C ARG A 204 -12.29 9.80 12.38
N ARG A 205 -13.40 10.22 11.77
CA ARG A 205 -13.86 9.66 10.48
C ARG A 205 -12.87 9.96 9.38
N ALA A 206 -12.31 11.16 9.37
CA ALA A 206 -11.33 11.58 8.39
C ALA A 206 -10.00 10.81 8.53
N GLU A 207 -9.55 10.56 9.76
CA GLU A 207 -8.41 9.67 10.03
C GLU A 207 -8.66 8.21 9.60
N VAL A 208 -9.91 7.73 9.70
CA VAL A 208 -10.28 6.39 9.22
C VAL A 208 -10.28 6.35 7.70
N ALA A 209 -10.82 7.38 7.04
CA ALA A 209 -10.77 7.56 5.60
C ALA A 209 -9.32 7.58 5.11
N GLN A 210 -8.47 8.41 5.72
CA GLN A 210 -7.05 8.51 5.39
C GLN A 210 -6.35 7.16 5.45
N ARG A 211 -6.53 6.42 6.55
CA ARG A 211 -5.93 5.08 6.71
C ARG A 211 -6.47 4.09 5.70
N SER A 212 -7.75 4.18 5.33
CA SER A 212 -8.35 3.34 4.29
C SER A 212 -7.72 3.62 2.92
N VAL A 213 -7.50 4.89 2.56
CA VAL A 213 -6.90 5.28 1.28
C VAL A 213 -5.40 4.96 1.24
N ASP A 214 -4.63 5.28 2.29
CA ASP A 214 -3.20 4.89 2.41
C ASP A 214 -3.02 3.38 2.24
N ARG A 215 -3.87 2.60 2.90
CA ARG A 215 -3.80 1.15 2.82
C ARG A 215 -4.09 0.64 1.41
N LEU A 216 -5.12 1.16 0.74
CA LEU A 216 -5.40 0.79 -0.64
C LEU A 216 -4.26 1.20 -1.58
N CYS A 217 -3.74 2.42 -1.45
CA CYS A 217 -2.63 2.93 -2.26
C CYS A 217 -1.42 1.99 -2.21
N ARG A 218 -1.00 1.59 -1.00
CA ARG A 218 0.17 0.72 -0.82
C ARG A 218 0.04 -0.60 -1.54
N VAL A 219 -1.12 -1.25 -1.45
CA VAL A 219 -1.36 -2.53 -2.14
C VAL A 219 -1.41 -2.35 -3.64
N LEU A 220 -2.17 -1.36 -4.12
CA LEU A 220 -2.31 -1.12 -5.56
C LEU A 220 -0.95 -0.87 -6.21
N LEU A 221 -0.15 0.02 -5.64
CA LEU A 221 1.12 0.40 -6.24
C LEU A 221 2.22 -0.64 -6.01
N ALA A 222 2.24 -1.36 -4.88
CA ALA A 222 3.19 -2.45 -4.65
C ALA A 222 2.97 -3.60 -5.65
N GLU A 223 1.73 -3.97 -5.93
CA GLU A 223 1.39 -5.00 -6.93
C GLU A 223 1.60 -4.51 -8.38
N ALA A 224 1.41 -3.21 -8.64
CA ALA A 224 1.50 -2.64 -9.98
C ALA A 224 2.91 -2.20 -10.40
N LYS A 225 3.87 -2.05 -9.47
CA LYS A 225 5.19 -1.41 -9.75
C LYS A 225 5.94 -1.98 -10.94
N LEU A 226 5.94 -3.31 -11.10
CA LEU A 226 6.65 -3.97 -12.20
C LEU A 226 5.89 -3.83 -13.53
N ASP A 227 4.56 -3.85 -13.49
CA ASP A 227 3.75 -3.64 -14.69
C ASP A 227 3.84 -2.19 -15.17
N MET A 228 3.89 -1.22 -14.24
CA MET A 228 4.15 0.19 -14.55
C MET A 228 5.51 0.36 -15.24
N LEU A 229 6.56 -0.24 -14.67
CA LEU A 229 7.89 -0.23 -15.29
C LEU A 229 7.86 -0.83 -16.71
N GLN A 230 7.20 -1.97 -16.89
CA GLN A 230 7.08 -2.62 -18.19
C GLN A 230 6.40 -1.71 -19.22
N LEU A 231 5.35 -0.99 -18.83
CA LEU A 231 4.64 -0.06 -19.73
C LEU A 231 5.53 1.12 -20.13
N MET A 232 6.23 1.72 -19.18
CA MET A 232 7.17 2.81 -19.47
C MET A 232 8.30 2.35 -20.40
N MET A 233 8.82 1.14 -20.21
CA MET A 233 9.81 0.55 -21.11
C MET A 233 9.25 0.29 -22.52
N GLN A 234 8.02 -0.22 -22.63
CA GLN A 234 7.38 -0.49 -23.92
C GLN A 234 7.13 0.79 -24.73
N HIS A 235 6.85 1.91 -24.06
CA HIS A 235 6.66 3.20 -24.72
C HIS A 235 7.95 3.71 -25.41
N LYS A 236 9.12 3.35 -24.89
CA LYS A 236 10.42 3.74 -25.48
C LYS A 236 10.80 2.96 -26.73
N VAL A 237 10.14 1.84 -27.02
CA VAL A 237 10.49 1.01 -28.17
C VAL A 237 9.79 1.54 -29.43
N PRO A 238 10.52 2.04 -30.45
CA PRO A 238 9.94 2.75 -31.60
C PRO A 238 8.99 1.92 -32.48
N HIS A 239 8.93 0.61 -32.30
CA HIS A 239 8.18 -0.33 -33.14
C HIS A 239 7.03 -1.04 -32.44
N THR A 240 6.74 -0.69 -31.18
CA THR A 240 5.59 -1.21 -30.41
C THR A 240 4.48 -0.17 -30.26
N ARG A 241 4.41 0.83 -31.16
CA ARG A 241 3.19 1.63 -31.39
C ARG A 241 2.10 0.73 -31.98
N PHE A 242 1.58 -0.19 -31.15
CA PHE A 242 0.36 -0.91 -31.46
C PHE A 242 -0.75 0.13 -31.60
N HIS A 243 -1.26 0.27 -32.82
CA HIS A 243 -2.51 0.95 -33.19
C HIS A 243 -2.97 2.08 -32.28
N GLY A 244 -2.51 3.31 -32.53
CA GLY A 244 -3.23 4.53 -32.17
C GLY A 244 -3.39 4.85 -30.68
N GLN A 245 -2.99 3.98 -29.76
CA GLN A 245 -2.93 4.31 -28.34
C GLN A 245 -1.56 4.92 -28.06
N VAL A 246 -1.49 6.24 -28.20
CA VAL A 246 -0.72 6.99 -27.21
C VAL A 246 -1.40 6.62 -25.89
N LEU A 247 -0.79 5.71 -25.12
CA LEU A 247 -1.07 5.66 -23.68
C LEU A 247 -0.52 7.00 -23.20
N SER A 248 -1.30 8.06 -23.38
CA SER A 248 -1.24 9.25 -22.55
C SER A 248 -1.22 8.78 -21.12
N ASP A 249 -0.56 9.56 -20.28
CA ASP A 249 -0.20 9.28 -18.89
C ASP A 249 -1.41 9.13 -17.94
N ASN A 250 -2.54 8.61 -18.44
CA ASN A 250 -3.76 8.33 -17.73
C ASN A 250 -3.62 7.04 -16.91
N TRP A 251 -2.84 7.21 -15.84
CA TRP A 251 -2.66 6.25 -14.78
C TRP A 251 -3.99 5.89 -14.11
N GLU A 252 -4.99 6.78 -14.12
CA GLU A 252 -6.32 6.51 -13.58
C GLU A 252 -7.01 5.36 -14.32
N ARG A 253 -7.12 5.47 -15.64
CA ARG A 253 -7.74 4.44 -16.49
C ARG A 253 -6.95 3.15 -16.45
N TRP A 254 -5.62 3.22 -16.53
CA TRP A 254 -4.79 2.04 -16.48
C TRP A 254 -4.86 1.32 -15.13
N LEU A 255 -4.65 2.04 -14.03
CA LEU A 255 -4.57 1.44 -12.68
C LEU A 255 -5.96 1.03 -12.19
N CYS A 256 -6.97 1.90 -12.32
CA CYS A 256 -8.24 1.73 -11.65
C CYS A 256 -9.28 0.94 -12.45
N ALA A 257 -9.37 1.15 -13.77
CA ALA A 257 -10.32 0.42 -14.61
C ALA A 257 -9.74 -0.88 -15.19
N ARG A 258 -8.48 -0.85 -15.66
CA ARG A 258 -7.87 -2.00 -16.34
C ARG A 258 -7.16 -2.97 -15.40
N ARG A 259 -6.22 -2.49 -14.57
CA ARG A 259 -5.34 -3.35 -13.75
C ARG A 259 -6.02 -3.88 -12.50
N SER A 260 -6.61 -2.99 -11.69
CA SER A 260 -7.27 -3.36 -10.42
C SER A 260 -8.76 -3.62 -10.55
N ARG A 261 -9.42 -3.09 -11.59
CA ARG A 261 -10.86 -3.22 -11.86
C ARG A 261 -11.76 -2.68 -10.73
N LEU A 262 -11.27 -1.70 -9.97
CA LEU A 262 -12.02 -1.03 -8.91
C LEU A 262 -13.02 0.00 -9.49
N CYS A 263 -12.69 0.60 -10.63
CA CYS A 263 -13.56 1.51 -11.38
C CYS A 263 -14.10 0.85 -12.65
N LYS A 264 -15.26 1.30 -13.14
CA LYS A 264 -15.69 1.07 -14.53
C LYS A 264 -14.94 2.03 -15.46
N TYR A 265 -14.84 1.67 -16.73
CA TYR A 265 -14.27 2.56 -17.76
C TYR A 265 -15.02 3.89 -17.88
N SER A 266 -16.34 3.89 -17.72
CA SER A 266 -17.16 5.12 -17.74
C SER A 266 -17.00 6.01 -16.50
N GLU A 267 -16.26 5.54 -15.49
CA GLU A 267 -16.05 6.27 -14.24
C GLU A 267 -14.67 6.92 -14.20
N VAL A 268 -13.79 6.70 -15.18
CA VAL A 268 -12.44 7.26 -15.25
C VAL A 268 -12.33 8.28 -16.39
N ILE A 269 -11.36 9.19 -16.31
CA ILE A 269 -11.12 10.21 -17.34
C ILE A 269 -10.74 9.53 -18.67
N ASP A 270 -11.25 10.05 -19.78
CA ASP A 270 -10.90 9.63 -21.14
C ASP A 270 -10.12 10.77 -21.79
N ASP A 271 -8.89 10.50 -22.26
CA ASP A 271 -8.00 11.53 -22.83
C ASP A 271 -8.44 12.01 -24.23
N ASP A 272 -9.57 11.50 -24.73
CA ASP A 272 -10.07 11.75 -26.09
C ASP A 272 -11.02 12.97 -26.16
N GLU A 273 -11.32 13.67 -25.06
CA GLU A 273 -12.30 14.79 -25.04
C GLU A 273 -11.70 16.20 -25.18
N ASP A 274 -10.38 16.38 -25.18
CA ASP A 274 -9.74 17.72 -25.14
C ASP A 274 -9.10 18.22 -26.47
N GLU A 275 -9.12 17.45 -27.56
CA GLU A 275 -8.49 17.87 -28.85
C GLU A 275 -9.45 18.32 -29.97
N GLU A 276 -10.75 18.43 -29.73
CA GLU A 276 -11.72 18.96 -30.72
C GLU A 276 -12.33 20.31 -30.28
N GLY A 277 -11.50 21.34 -30.06
CA GLY A 277 -11.99 22.65 -29.59
C GLY A 277 -11.25 23.90 -30.07
N GLU A 278 -10.08 23.78 -30.67
CA GLU A 278 -9.35 24.92 -31.24
C GLU A 278 -8.71 24.52 -32.56
N LEU A 279 -9.35 24.84 -33.70
CA LEU A 279 -8.74 25.28 -34.97
C LEU A 279 -9.83 25.75 -35.95
#